data_AF-A0AAU9DN57-F1
#
_entry.id   AF-A0AAU9DN57-F1
#
_cell.length_a   1.000
_cell.length_b   1.000
_cell.length_c   1.000
_cell.angle_alpha   90.00
_cell.angle_beta   90.00
_cell.angle_gamma   90.00
#
_symmetry.space_group_name_H-M   'P 1'
#
loop_
_entity.id
_entity.type
_entity.pdbx_description
1 polymer ?
#
loop_
_entity_poly.entity_id
_entity_poly.type
_entity_poly.pdbx_seq_one_letter_code
_entity_poly.pdbx_strand_id
1 'polypeptide(L)'
;MYRRKKEEKHFPYTSISITLIFILVVLILFLTIKLLKTQNQQADDKIKQEESSFSQKEDSISRDKSSAETEKKETESKSHTKAEENDQSTVEVTDLEQFDYLNGKYDLFGHPYTINFQQRSVIIQGFEEQIYDSIDKVLKHPDGSLVINIHGKEDSQQDNGKIIKYRSLLLAPAGIKVKENWQTKENIDDNSDTGVSRLAVAESNDNGKSFEMTPAYQAFENNDSDKIYILKK
;
A
#
# COMPACT_ATOMS: atom_id res chain seq x y z
N MET A 1 23.34 45.25 -61.82
CA MET A 1 22.59 44.24 -61.02
C MET A 1 23.51 43.81 -59.87
N TYR A 2 23.32 44.33 -58.64
CA TYR A 2 24.12 43.98 -57.46
C TYR A 2 23.16 43.66 -56.30
N ARG A 3 23.13 42.41 -55.86
CA ARG A 3 22.37 41.97 -54.67
C ARG A 3 23.23 42.21 -53.42
N ARG A 4 22.81 43.11 -52.53
CA ARG A 4 23.37 43.19 -51.16
C ARG A 4 22.73 42.10 -50.30
N LYS A 5 23.53 41.22 -49.71
CA LYS A 5 23.12 40.34 -48.59
C LYS A 5 22.97 41.21 -47.33
N LYS A 6 21.83 41.07 -46.65
CA LYS A 6 21.66 41.58 -45.28
C LYS A 6 22.33 40.61 -44.33
N GLU A 7 23.30 41.10 -43.56
CA GLU A 7 23.82 40.40 -42.38
C GLU A 7 22.89 40.68 -41.20
N GLU A 8 22.24 39.65 -40.69
CA GLU A 8 21.49 39.72 -39.43
C GLU A 8 22.47 39.59 -38.27
N LYS A 9 22.64 40.69 -37.53
CA LYS A 9 23.39 40.71 -36.27
C LYS A 9 22.52 40.05 -35.19
N HIS A 10 22.81 38.79 -34.88
CA HIS A 10 22.26 38.13 -33.69
C HIS A 10 22.81 38.82 -32.43
N PHE A 11 21.93 39.50 -31.71
CA PHE A 11 22.25 40.10 -30.42
C PHE A 11 22.27 39.03 -29.31
N PRO A 12 23.30 38.97 -28.45
CA PRO A 12 23.53 37.88 -27.48
C PRO A 12 22.73 38.05 -26.16
N TYR A 13 21.50 38.56 -26.20
CA TYR A 13 20.70 38.80 -24.98
C TYR A 13 19.82 37.61 -24.57
N THR A 14 19.58 36.66 -25.46
CA THR A 14 18.74 35.48 -25.17
C THR A 14 19.46 34.46 -24.28
N SER A 15 20.76 34.27 -24.48
CA SER A 15 21.54 33.28 -23.73
C SER A 15 21.75 33.67 -22.26
N ILE A 16 21.94 34.97 -21.98
CA ILE A 16 22.17 35.51 -20.63
C ILE A 16 20.90 35.41 -19.76
N SER A 17 19.74 35.62 -20.38
CA SER A 17 18.44 35.54 -19.69
C SER A 17 18.13 34.12 -19.22
N ILE A 18 18.48 33.11 -20.03
CA ILE A 18 18.24 31.69 -19.70
C ILE A 18 19.17 31.22 -18.57
N THR A 19 20.43 31.70 -18.54
CA THR A 19 21.38 31.31 -17.48
C THR A 19 20.96 31.85 -16.12
N LEU A 20 20.43 33.08 -16.06
CA LEU A 20 19.94 33.68 -14.81
C LEU A 20 18.71 32.95 -14.26
N ILE A 21 17.80 32.49 -15.12
CA ILE A 21 16.62 31.70 -14.70
C ILE A 21 17.06 30.35 -14.11
N PHE A 22 18.04 29.68 -14.73
CA PHE A 22 18.54 28.40 -14.23
C PHE A 22 19.20 28.52 -12.85
N ILE A 23 20.00 29.57 -12.64
CA ILE A 23 20.63 29.85 -11.34
C ILE A 23 19.57 30.11 -10.26
N LEU A 24 18.49 30.84 -10.60
CA LEU A 24 17.39 31.11 -9.68
C LEU A 24 16.66 29.82 -9.25
N VAL A 25 16.39 28.91 -10.18
CA VAL A 25 15.72 27.63 -9.90
C VAL A 25 16.58 26.76 -8.99
N VAL A 26 17.89 26.68 -9.23
CA VAL A 26 18.82 25.92 -8.39
C VAL A 26 18.91 26.50 -6.97
N LEU A 27 18.90 27.83 -6.82
CA LEU A 27 18.88 28.48 -5.50
C LEU A 27 17.60 28.19 -4.70
N ILE A 28 16.44 28.19 -5.36
CA ILE A 28 15.15 27.86 -4.73
C ILE A 28 15.16 26.39 -4.27
N LEU A 29 15.64 25.47 -5.11
CA LEU A 29 15.76 24.04 -4.79
C LEU A 29 16.72 23.79 -3.61
N PHE A 30 17.82 24.55 -3.53
CA PHE A 30 18.78 24.41 -2.42
C PHE A 30 18.21 24.90 -1.09
N LEU A 31 17.37 25.95 -1.11
CA LEU A 31 16.72 26.48 0.09
C LEU A 31 15.63 25.53 0.64
N THR A 32 14.83 24.90 -0.23
CA THR A 32 13.76 23.98 0.21
C THR A 32 14.32 22.70 0.84
N ILE A 33 15.41 22.15 0.33
CA ILE A 33 16.08 20.96 0.90
C ILE A 33 16.64 21.26 2.31
N LYS A 34 17.21 22.45 2.52
CA LYS A 34 17.69 22.83 3.86
C LYS A 34 16.56 23.00 4.87
N LEU A 35 15.40 23.50 4.46
CA LEU A 35 14.24 23.67 5.34
C LEU A 35 13.67 22.33 5.82
N LEU A 36 13.60 21.32 4.94
CA LEU A 36 13.13 19.97 5.30
C LEU A 36 14.05 19.30 6.32
N LYS A 37 15.37 19.53 6.24
CA LYS A 37 16.34 18.88 7.13
C LYS A 37 16.27 19.40 8.58
N THR A 38 15.82 20.64 8.79
CA THR A 38 15.70 21.23 10.13
C THR A 38 14.43 20.80 10.87
N GLN A 39 13.33 20.47 10.17
CA GLN A 39 12.11 19.98 10.83
C GLN A 39 12.24 18.52 11.31
N ASN A 40 12.99 17.67 10.61
CA ASN A 40 13.15 16.27 10.99
C ASN A 40 14.09 16.03 12.18
N GLN A 41 14.83 17.03 12.66
CA GLN A 41 15.70 16.89 13.84
C GLN A 41 15.01 17.26 15.17
N GLN A 42 13.77 17.76 15.14
CA GLN A 42 13.02 18.13 16.35
C GLN A 42 11.99 17.07 16.79
N ALA A 43 11.74 16.05 15.97
CA ALA A 43 10.81 14.97 16.27
C ALA A 43 11.46 13.75 16.97
N ASP A 44 12.78 13.57 16.87
CA ASP A 44 13.50 12.39 17.39
C ASP A 44 13.92 12.50 18.87
N ASP A 45 13.77 13.66 19.52
CA ASP A 45 14.24 13.89 20.90
C ASP A 45 13.18 13.68 21.99
N LYS A 46 11.99 13.15 21.64
CA LYS A 46 10.85 13.03 22.60
C LYS A 46 10.36 11.62 22.92
N ILE A 47 11.07 10.56 22.52
CA ILE A 47 10.71 9.17 22.85
C ILE A 47 11.90 8.45 23.50
N LYS A 48 12.35 8.96 24.66
CA LYS A 48 13.17 8.20 25.61
C LYS A 48 12.84 8.67 27.03
N GLN A 49 11.69 8.28 27.53
CA GLN A 49 11.45 8.18 28.97
C GLN A 49 10.19 7.35 29.21
N GLU A 50 10.37 6.26 29.97
CA GLU A 50 9.41 5.55 30.83
C GLU A 50 9.47 4.03 30.68
N GLU A 51 10.56 3.44 31.19
CA GLU A 51 10.49 2.14 31.86
C GLU A 51 10.65 2.38 33.37
N SER A 52 9.62 2.07 34.16
CA SER A 52 9.74 1.22 35.36
C SER A 52 8.47 1.18 36.22
N SER A 53 8.23 -0.03 36.73
CA SER A 53 7.40 -0.42 37.88
C SER A 53 5.90 -0.65 37.63
N PHE A 54 5.50 -1.93 37.68
CA PHE A 54 4.60 -2.37 38.75
C PHE A 54 4.76 -3.86 39.05
N SER A 55 4.78 -4.17 40.34
CA SER A 55 4.93 -5.47 40.99
C SER A 55 3.56 -6.03 41.36
N GLN A 56 3.42 -7.36 41.44
CA GLN A 56 2.53 -8.15 42.32
C GLN A 56 2.20 -9.48 41.62
N LYS A 57 2.00 -10.62 42.27
CA LYS A 57 2.25 -11.15 43.62
C LYS A 57 1.85 -12.63 43.51
N GLU A 58 2.52 -13.49 44.27
CA GLU A 58 2.21 -14.91 44.45
C GLU A 58 0.73 -15.15 44.83
N ASP A 59 0.16 -16.28 44.39
CA ASP A 59 -0.48 -17.16 45.36
C ASP A 59 -0.47 -18.63 44.93
N SER A 60 -0.14 -19.47 45.90
CA SER A 60 0.02 -20.91 45.82
C SER A 60 -1.17 -21.61 46.47
N ILE A 61 -1.79 -22.61 45.83
CA ILE A 61 -2.59 -23.62 46.55
C ILE A 61 -2.32 -25.03 46.01
N SER A 62 -2.07 -25.90 46.98
CA SER A 62 -1.63 -27.29 46.95
C SER A 62 -2.75 -28.33 46.81
N ARG A 63 -2.40 -29.46 46.18
CA ARG A 63 -2.67 -30.89 46.52
C ARG A 63 -4.11 -31.32 46.89
N ASP A 64 -4.63 -32.34 46.20
CA ASP A 64 -4.69 -33.70 46.78
C ASP A 64 -5.01 -34.82 45.76
N LYS A 65 -4.74 -36.05 46.21
CA LYS A 65 -4.57 -37.33 45.50
C LYS A 65 -5.85 -38.05 45.02
N SER A 66 -5.62 -39.00 44.09
CA SER A 66 -5.99 -40.44 44.20
C SER A 66 -7.03 -41.03 43.21
N SER A 67 -6.51 -41.88 42.30
CA SER A 67 -6.91 -43.26 41.96
C SER A 67 -8.16 -43.61 41.13
N ALA A 68 -7.90 -44.56 40.21
CA ALA A 68 -8.74 -45.65 39.66
C ALA A 68 -9.58 -45.41 38.38
N GLU A 69 -8.97 -45.82 37.26
CA GLU A 69 -9.41 -46.76 36.20
C GLU A 69 -10.89 -46.99 35.82
N THR A 70 -11.09 -46.91 34.49
CA THR A 70 -12.00 -47.66 33.59
C THR A 70 -13.44 -47.18 33.41
N GLU A 71 -13.75 -46.63 32.22
CA GLU A 71 -14.66 -47.27 31.25
C GLU A 71 -14.69 -46.53 29.90
N LYS A 72 -14.53 -47.31 28.82
CA LYS A 72 -14.80 -46.91 27.43
C LYS A 72 -16.30 -46.72 27.24
N LYS A 73 -16.70 -45.64 26.56
CA LYS A 73 -17.77 -45.69 25.56
C LYS A 73 -17.68 -44.50 24.60
N GLU A 74 -17.46 -44.85 23.35
CA GLU A 74 -17.66 -44.01 22.17
C GLU A 74 -19.13 -43.54 22.12
N THR A 75 -19.34 -42.25 21.92
CA THR A 75 -20.52 -41.75 21.22
C THR A 75 -20.13 -40.48 20.49
N GLU A 76 -19.93 -40.65 19.18
CA GLU A 76 -19.87 -39.59 18.20
C GLU A 76 -21.17 -38.78 18.20
N SER A 77 -21.05 -37.48 18.45
CA SER A 77 -21.84 -36.40 17.83
C SER A 77 -21.48 -35.08 18.51
N LYS A 78 -20.28 -34.57 18.22
CA LYS A 78 -20.04 -33.14 18.35
C LYS A 78 -20.47 -32.49 17.05
N SER A 79 -21.70 -32.02 17.06
CA SER A 79 -22.16 -30.93 16.19
C SER A 79 -21.11 -29.83 16.25
N HIS A 80 -20.34 -29.67 15.17
CA HIS A 80 -19.56 -28.47 14.92
C HIS A 80 -20.54 -27.35 14.59
N THR A 81 -21.15 -26.78 15.63
CA THR A 81 -21.53 -25.38 15.57
C THR A 81 -20.22 -24.61 15.47
N LYS A 82 -19.80 -24.35 14.22
CA LYS A 82 -18.76 -23.38 13.90
C LYS A 82 -19.30 -22.05 14.43
N ALA A 83 -18.90 -21.70 15.65
CA ALA A 83 -19.16 -20.37 16.17
C ALA A 83 -18.58 -19.40 15.13
N GLU A 84 -19.42 -18.53 14.60
CA GLU A 84 -18.98 -17.37 13.84
C GLU A 84 -17.98 -16.64 14.74
N GLU A 85 -16.70 -16.82 14.41
CA GLU A 85 -15.62 -16.05 15.00
C GLU A 85 -15.97 -14.60 14.71
N ASN A 86 -16.17 -13.81 15.76
CA ASN A 86 -16.46 -12.40 15.67
C ASN A 86 -15.23 -11.74 15.03
N ASP A 87 -15.26 -11.63 13.70
CA ASP A 87 -14.17 -11.35 12.76
C ASP A 87 -13.75 -9.86 12.85
N GLN A 88 -13.37 -9.42 14.06
CA GLN A 88 -13.09 -8.02 14.38
C GLN A 88 -11.64 -7.60 14.11
N SER A 89 -10.78 -8.49 13.62
CA SER A 89 -9.39 -8.19 13.35
C SER A 89 -9.02 -8.43 11.89
N THR A 90 -8.02 -7.67 11.41
CA THR A 90 -7.39 -7.94 10.12
C THR A 90 -6.66 -9.27 10.17
N VAL A 91 -6.96 -10.17 9.23
CA VAL A 91 -6.38 -11.51 9.17
C VAL A 91 -5.62 -11.72 7.86
N GLU A 92 -4.52 -12.47 7.93
CA GLU A 92 -3.83 -12.94 6.72
C GLU A 92 -4.59 -14.09 6.10
N VAL A 93 -4.79 -14.04 4.78
CA VAL A 93 -5.54 -15.05 4.03
C VAL A 93 -4.60 -15.82 3.11
N THR A 94 -4.59 -17.14 3.25
CA THR A 94 -3.74 -18.04 2.46
C THR A 94 -4.46 -18.68 1.27
N ASP A 95 -5.75 -19.02 1.44
CA ASP A 95 -6.63 -19.48 0.37
C ASP A 95 -7.14 -18.29 -0.44
N LEU A 96 -6.44 -17.96 -1.53
CA LEU A 96 -6.76 -16.78 -2.35
C LEU A 96 -7.87 -17.04 -3.38
N GLU A 97 -8.22 -18.30 -3.67
CA GLU A 97 -9.27 -18.64 -4.65
C GLU A 97 -10.64 -18.11 -4.22
N GLN A 98 -10.85 -17.90 -2.91
CA GLN A 98 -12.06 -17.26 -2.40
C GLN A 98 -12.28 -15.83 -2.95
N PHE A 99 -11.25 -15.19 -3.50
CA PHE A 99 -11.30 -13.86 -4.09
C PHE A 99 -11.41 -13.86 -5.61
N ASP A 100 -11.71 -14.99 -6.25
CA ASP A 100 -11.77 -15.08 -7.71
C ASP A 100 -12.81 -14.16 -8.36
N TYR A 101 -13.86 -13.80 -7.63
CA TYR A 101 -14.86 -12.83 -8.08
C TYR A 101 -14.30 -11.40 -8.24
N LEU A 102 -13.11 -11.13 -7.68
CA LEU A 102 -12.35 -9.89 -7.79
C LEU A 102 -11.28 -9.94 -8.89
N ASN A 103 -11.10 -11.08 -9.57
CA ASN A 103 -10.21 -11.18 -10.72
C ASN A 103 -10.67 -10.23 -11.83
N GLY A 104 -9.71 -9.64 -12.54
CA GLY A 104 -9.98 -8.81 -13.71
C GLY A 104 -9.14 -7.55 -13.79
N LYS A 105 -9.56 -6.65 -14.69
CA LYS A 105 -8.83 -5.45 -15.07
C LYS A 105 -9.36 -4.23 -14.31
N TYR A 106 -8.59 -3.73 -13.36
CA TYR A 106 -8.83 -2.48 -12.65
C TYR A 106 -8.17 -1.36 -13.44
N ASP A 107 -8.95 -0.46 -14.01
CA ASP A 107 -8.46 0.54 -14.96
C ASP A 107 -8.60 1.95 -14.41
N LEU A 108 -7.55 2.74 -14.63
CA LEU A 108 -7.49 4.17 -14.38
C LEU A 108 -6.85 4.82 -15.61
N PHE A 109 -7.66 5.53 -16.39
CA PHE A 109 -7.21 6.27 -17.58
C PHE A 109 -6.33 5.48 -18.57
N GLY A 110 -6.54 4.17 -18.71
CA GLY A 110 -5.77 3.32 -19.63
C GLY A 110 -4.49 2.73 -19.04
N HIS A 111 -4.30 2.83 -17.72
CA HIS A 111 -3.22 2.19 -16.96
C HIS A 111 -3.74 1.05 -16.11
N PRO A 112 -4.08 -0.12 -16.67
CA PRO A 112 -4.73 -1.15 -15.89
C PRO A 112 -3.79 -1.94 -14.97
N TYR A 113 -4.31 -2.28 -13.80
CA TYR A 113 -3.87 -3.40 -12.97
C TYR A 113 -4.76 -4.60 -13.27
N THR A 114 -4.19 -5.71 -13.75
CA THR A 114 -4.92 -6.96 -13.95
C THR A 114 -4.57 -7.92 -12.83
N ILE A 115 -5.54 -8.25 -11.98
CA ILE A 115 -5.35 -9.13 -10.82
C ILE A 115 -5.88 -10.53 -11.15
N ASN A 116 -5.10 -11.55 -10.80
CA ASN A 116 -5.51 -12.95 -10.81
C ASN A 116 -5.07 -13.65 -9.51
N PHE A 117 -6.02 -13.89 -8.62
CA PHE A 117 -5.77 -14.55 -7.32
C PHE A 117 -5.39 -16.02 -7.46
N GLN A 118 -5.98 -16.77 -8.41
CA GLN A 118 -5.61 -18.17 -8.68
C GLN A 118 -4.15 -18.31 -9.08
N GLN A 119 -3.68 -17.40 -9.93
CA GLN A 119 -2.30 -17.37 -10.42
C GLN A 119 -1.35 -16.61 -9.49
N ARG A 120 -1.89 -16.01 -8.41
CA ARG A 120 -1.15 -15.14 -7.49
C ARG A 120 -0.37 -14.04 -8.22
N SER A 121 -0.98 -13.44 -9.24
CA SER A 121 -0.30 -12.51 -10.13
C SER A 121 -1.06 -11.18 -10.28
N VAL A 122 -0.28 -10.13 -10.49
CA VAL A 122 -0.76 -8.81 -10.87
C VAL A 122 0.04 -8.34 -12.07
N ILE A 123 -0.64 -7.95 -13.15
CA ILE A 123 -0.01 -7.38 -14.33
C ILE A 123 -0.31 -5.89 -14.35
N ILE A 124 0.73 -5.07 -14.32
CA ILE A 124 0.64 -3.62 -14.41
C ILE A 124 1.01 -3.22 -15.84
N GLN A 125 0.07 -2.61 -16.55
CA GLN A 125 0.30 -2.15 -17.92
C GLN A 125 0.72 -0.67 -17.92
N GLY A 126 2.00 -0.43 -18.19
CA GLY A 126 2.51 0.89 -18.54
C GLY A 126 2.33 1.19 -20.04
N PHE A 127 2.66 2.42 -20.44
CA PHE A 127 2.65 2.84 -21.84
C PHE A 127 3.66 2.05 -22.70
N GLU A 128 4.81 1.72 -22.13
CA GLU A 128 5.93 1.12 -22.87
C GLU A 128 6.27 -0.30 -22.42
N GLU A 129 5.81 -0.70 -21.23
CA GLU A 129 6.16 -1.99 -20.62
C GLU A 129 5.00 -2.61 -19.84
N GLN A 130 5.08 -3.93 -19.64
CA GLN A 130 4.23 -4.69 -18.74
C GLN A 130 5.08 -5.18 -17.57
N ILE A 131 4.65 -4.85 -16.36
CA ILE A 131 5.28 -5.35 -15.15
C ILE A 131 4.47 -6.53 -14.64
N TYR A 132 5.14 -7.66 -14.43
CA TYR A 132 4.55 -8.87 -13.89
C TYR A 132 4.93 -8.97 -12.41
N ASP A 133 3.98 -8.65 -11.56
CA ASP A 133 4.11 -8.69 -10.12
C ASP A 133 3.50 -10.00 -9.56
N SER A 134 4.07 -10.52 -8.48
CA SER A 134 3.58 -11.68 -7.74
C SER A 134 2.91 -11.23 -6.44
N ILE A 135 1.83 -11.91 -6.04
CA ILE A 135 1.13 -11.68 -4.78
C ILE A 135 1.85 -12.41 -3.64
N ASP A 136 2.46 -11.63 -2.76
CA ASP A 136 3.20 -12.11 -1.60
C ASP A 136 2.25 -12.46 -0.46
N LYS A 137 1.35 -11.51 -0.14
CA LYS A 137 0.52 -11.55 1.05
C LYS A 137 -0.79 -10.83 0.82
N VAL A 138 -1.87 -11.37 1.38
CA VAL A 138 -3.19 -10.75 1.39
C VAL A 138 -3.68 -10.66 2.82
N LEU A 139 -4.04 -9.45 3.23
CA LEU A 139 -4.68 -9.16 4.50
C LEU A 139 -6.14 -8.81 4.23
N LYS A 140 -7.07 -9.50 4.88
CA LYS A 140 -8.51 -9.20 4.83
C LYS A 140 -8.91 -8.42 6.07
N HIS A 141 -9.57 -7.30 5.87
CA HIS A 141 -10.08 -6.46 6.93
C HIS A 141 -11.47 -6.94 7.39
N PRO A 142 -11.91 -6.57 8.61
CA PRO A 142 -13.26 -6.84 9.10
C PRO A 142 -14.37 -6.29 8.22
N ASP A 143 -14.12 -5.17 7.53
CA ASP A 143 -15.06 -4.57 6.58
C ASP A 143 -15.13 -5.29 5.22
N GLY A 144 -14.27 -6.29 4.98
CA GLY A 144 -14.18 -7.04 3.73
C GLY A 144 -13.25 -6.43 2.68
N SER A 145 -12.64 -5.28 2.95
CA SER A 145 -11.55 -4.75 2.12
C SER A 145 -10.27 -5.58 2.26
N LEU A 146 -9.40 -5.49 1.27
CA LEU A 146 -8.16 -6.26 1.18
C LEU A 146 -6.95 -5.34 1.07
N VAL A 147 -5.86 -5.73 1.70
CA VAL A 147 -4.52 -5.18 1.45
C VAL A 147 -3.65 -6.28 0.85
N ILE A 148 -3.16 -6.04 -0.37
CA ILE A 148 -2.48 -7.04 -1.20
C ILE A 148 -1.06 -6.55 -1.44
N ASN A 149 -0.08 -7.18 -0.80
CA ASN A 149 1.33 -6.87 -1.02
C ASN A 149 1.83 -7.64 -2.23
N ILE A 150 2.53 -6.94 -3.11
CA ILE A 150 3.05 -7.47 -4.36
C ILE A 150 4.49 -7.01 -4.59
N HIS A 151 5.21 -7.79 -5.39
CA HIS A 151 6.50 -7.35 -5.93
C HIS A 151 6.68 -7.80 -7.38
N GLY A 152 7.48 -7.05 -8.13
CA GLY A 152 7.90 -7.46 -9.47
C GLY A 152 9.16 -6.76 -9.92
N LYS A 153 9.59 -7.07 -11.14
CA LYS A 153 10.85 -6.60 -11.72
C LYS A 153 10.56 -5.54 -12.78
N GLU A 154 11.15 -4.37 -12.60
CA GLU A 154 11.06 -3.24 -13.51
C GLU A 154 12.45 -2.93 -14.08
N ASP A 155 12.50 -2.51 -15.35
CA ASP A 155 13.77 -2.17 -15.98
C ASP A 155 14.26 -0.81 -15.45
N SER A 156 15.48 -0.76 -14.91
CA SER A 156 16.11 0.48 -14.44
C SER A 156 17.01 1.06 -15.51
N GLN A 157 16.63 2.23 -16.01
CA GLN A 157 17.45 3.04 -16.93
C GLN A 157 18.76 3.55 -16.28
N GLN A 158 18.81 3.63 -14.94
CA GLN A 158 20.00 4.11 -14.22
C GLN A 158 21.06 3.02 -14.04
N ASP A 159 20.66 1.77 -13.82
CA ASP A 159 21.56 0.70 -13.39
C ASP A 159 21.81 -0.39 -14.45
N ASN A 160 21.31 -0.22 -15.68
CA ASN A 160 21.39 -1.23 -16.77
C ASN A 160 20.96 -2.63 -16.29
N GLY A 161 19.89 -2.71 -15.50
CA GLY A 161 19.48 -3.93 -14.83
C GLY A 161 18.03 -3.89 -14.37
N LYS A 162 17.55 -5.01 -13.82
CA LYS A 162 16.19 -5.10 -13.27
C LYS A 162 16.20 -4.75 -11.79
N ILE A 163 15.37 -3.80 -11.40
CA ILE A 163 15.12 -3.47 -9.99
C ILE A 163 13.85 -4.18 -9.53
N ILE A 164 13.85 -4.66 -8.29
CA ILE A 164 12.63 -5.20 -7.68
C ILE A 164 11.86 -4.04 -7.06
N LYS A 165 10.59 -3.90 -7.44
CA LYS A 165 9.65 -2.95 -6.86
C LYS A 165 8.67 -3.68 -5.97
N TYR A 166 8.34 -3.06 -4.85
CA TYR A 166 7.36 -3.54 -3.89
C TYR A 166 6.22 -2.55 -3.81
N ARG A 167 4.99 -3.03 -3.92
CA ARG A 167 3.76 -2.23 -3.87
C ARG A 167 2.74 -2.92 -2.99
N SER A 168 1.77 -2.15 -2.52
CA SER A 168 0.59 -2.69 -1.85
C SER A 168 -0.68 -2.11 -2.47
N LEU A 169 -1.70 -2.94 -2.59
CA LEU A 169 -2.98 -2.59 -3.20
C LEU A 169 -4.05 -2.61 -2.11
N LEU A 170 -4.74 -1.48 -1.90
CA LEU A 170 -5.95 -1.42 -1.10
C LEU A 170 -7.14 -1.65 -2.02
N LEU A 171 -7.79 -2.81 -1.89
CA LEU A 171 -8.90 -3.23 -2.75
C LEU A 171 -10.19 -3.29 -1.93
N ALA A 172 -11.22 -2.57 -2.38
CA ALA A 172 -12.57 -2.62 -1.83
C ALA A 172 -13.53 -3.29 -2.82
N PRO A 173 -14.13 -4.45 -2.47
CA PRO A 173 -15.18 -5.06 -3.29
C PRO A 173 -16.39 -4.13 -3.50
N ALA A 174 -17.18 -4.39 -4.55
CA ALA A 174 -18.45 -3.69 -4.74
C ALA A 174 -19.35 -3.81 -3.49
N GLY A 175 -19.98 -2.69 -3.11
CA GLY A 175 -20.82 -2.57 -1.92
C GLY A 175 -20.06 -2.35 -0.60
N ILE A 176 -18.73 -2.45 -0.59
CA ILE A 176 -17.91 -2.31 0.62
C ILE A 176 -17.35 -0.89 0.72
N LYS A 177 -17.54 -0.26 1.88
CA LYS A 177 -16.82 0.96 2.30
C LYS A 177 -15.63 0.56 3.16
N VAL A 178 -14.47 1.11 2.86
CA VAL A 178 -13.28 0.93 3.70
C VAL A 178 -13.46 1.77 4.97
N LYS A 179 -13.20 1.20 6.15
CA LYS A 179 -13.55 1.83 7.45
C LYS A 179 -12.37 2.13 8.36
N GLU A 180 -11.25 1.45 8.18
CA GLU A 180 -10.06 1.62 9.05
C GLU A 180 -8.77 1.47 8.24
N ASN A 181 -7.80 2.33 8.51
CA ASN A 181 -6.42 2.14 8.10
C ASN A 181 -5.75 1.09 9.01
N TRP A 182 -5.38 -0.07 8.47
CA TRP A 182 -4.86 -1.17 9.31
C TRP A 182 -3.54 -0.86 10.01
N GLN A 183 -2.74 0.06 9.46
CA GLN A 183 -1.43 0.41 10.02
C GLN A 183 -1.58 1.36 11.20
N THR A 184 -2.41 2.40 11.04
CA THR A 184 -2.58 3.46 12.06
C THR A 184 -3.73 3.20 13.01
N LYS A 185 -4.66 2.30 12.65
CA LYS A 185 -5.93 2.04 13.37
C LYS A 185 -6.87 3.23 13.43
N GLU A 186 -6.64 4.22 12.56
CA GLU A 186 -7.54 5.34 12.42
C GLU A 186 -8.73 4.94 11.56
N ASN A 187 -9.93 5.34 12.01
CA ASN A 187 -11.14 5.22 11.22
C ASN A 187 -11.05 6.14 10.00
N ILE A 188 -11.60 5.68 8.89
CA ILE A 188 -11.69 6.45 7.66
C ILE A 188 -13.16 6.56 7.23
N ASP A 189 -13.50 7.66 6.58
CA ASP A 189 -14.81 7.86 5.96
C ASP A 189 -14.68 7.74 4.44
N ASP A 190 -14.79 6.51 3.91
CA ASP A 190 -14.71 6.25 2.48
C ASP A 190 -15.87 6.95 1.74
N ASN A 191 -15.54 7.98 0.96
CA ASN A 191 -16.53 8.76 0.20
C ASN A 191 -16.68 8.28 -1.26
N SER A 192 -15.95 7.25 -1.67
CA SER A 192 -15.95 6.80 -3.06
C SER A 192 -17.19 5.98 -3.44
N ASP A 193 -17.54 5.91 -4.73
CA ASP A 193 -18.73 5.16 -5.21
C ASP A 193 -18.56 3.64 -5.01
N THR A 194 -19.49 2.96 -4.34
CA THR A 194 -19.39 1.52 -4.05
C THR A 194 -20.04 0.62 -5.11
N GLY A 195 -20.59 1.17 -6.21
CA GLY A 195 -21.29 0.39 -7.23
C GLY A 195 -20.42 -0.66 -7.94
N VAL A 196 -19.10 -0.53 -7.84
CA VAL A 196 -18.09 -1.38 -8.50
C VAL A 196 -16.91 -1.63 -7.57
N SER A 197 -16.16 -2.70 -7.81
CA SER A 197 -14.91 -2.94 -7.07
C SER A 197 -13.86 -1.88 -7.43
N ARG A 198 -13.11 -1.46 -6.42
CA ARG A 198 -12.18 -0.33 -6.46
C ARG A 198 -10.84 -0.73 -5.91
N LEU A 199 -9.79 -0.08 -6.39
CA LEU A 199 -8.43 -0.31 -5.96
C LEU A 199 -7.65 0.99 -5.90
N ALA A 200 -6.84 1.18 -4.86
CA ALA A 200 -5.84 2.23 -4.76
C ALA A 200 -4.47 1.61 -4.44
N VAL A 201 -3.40 2.32 -4.80
CA VAL A 201 -2.03 1.79 -4.75
C VAL A 201 -1.19 2.56 -3.74
N ALA A 202 -0.34 1.82 -3.03
CA ALA A 202 0.70 2.32 -2.16
C ALA A 202 2.05 1.72 -2.58
N GLU A 203 3.13 2.43 -2.27
CA GLU A 203 4.49 2.00 -2.57
C GLU A 203 5.27 1.69 -1.30
N SER A 204 6.36 0.93 -1.46
CA SER A 204 7.33 0.66 -0.41
C SER A 204 8.66 1.34 -0.74
N ASN A 205 9.23 2.05 0.23
CA ASN A 205 10.54 2.71 0.09
C ASN A 205 11.70 1.93 0.76
N ASP A 206 11.42 0.77 1.37
CA ASP A 206 12.38 0.03 2.21
C ASP A 206 12.53 -1.45 1.82
N ASN A 207 12.31 -1.76 0.54
CA ASN A 207 12.36 -3.10 -0.05
C ASN A 207 11.31 -4.08 0.51
N GLY A 208 10.08 -3.59 0.69
CA GLY A 208 8.91 -4.38 1.05
C GLY A 208 8.78 -4.67 2.54
N LYS A 209 9.55 -4.01 3.40
CA LYS A 209 9.43 -4.18 4.85
C LYS A 209 8.22 -3.40 5.39
N SER A 210 7.98 -2.22 4.85
CA SER A 210 6.82 -1.39 5.13
C SER A 210 6.25 -0.78 3.85
N PHE A 211 4.96 -0.50 3.86
CA PHE A 211 4.25 0.16 2.77
C PHE A 211 3.63 1.44 3.31
N GLU A 212 3.77 2.53 2.57
CA GLU A 212 3.17 3.81 2.95
C GLU A 212 1.71 3.81 2.47
N MET A 213 0.78 3.24 3.26
CA MET A 213 -0.62 3.05 2.81
C MET A 213 -1.47 4.31 2.87
N THR A 214 -1.04 5.33 3.60
CA THR A 214 -1.82 6.58 3.80
C THR A 214 -2.37 7.18 2.49
N PRO A 215 -1.59 7.28 1.39
CA PRO A 215 -2.12 7.80 0.12
C PRO A 215 -3.24 6.94 -0.48
N ALA A 216 -3.18 5.62 -0.31
CA ALA A 216 -4.22 4.71 -0.79
C ALA A 216 -5.52 4.91 0.00
N TYR A 217 -5.43 5.00 1.33
CA TYR A 217 -6.58 5.30 2.18
C TYR A 217 -7.20 6.66 1.89
N GLN A 218 -6.36 7.70 1.75
CA GLN A 218 -6.81 9.05 1.39
C GLN A 218 -7.50 9.10 0.04
N ALA A 219 -7.15 8.22 -0.92
CA ALA A 219 -7.86 8.15 -2.19
C ALA A 219 -9.33 7.76 -1.99
N PHE A 220 -9.61 6.76 -1.14
CA PHE A 220 -10.98 6.37 -0.76
C PHE A 220 -11.70 7.46 0.03
N GLU A 221 -11.04 8.06 1.02
CA GLU A 221 -11.62 9.14 1.83
C GLU A 221 -12.01 10.36 0.99
N ASN A 222 -11.19 10.74 0.02
CA ASN A 222 -11.42 11.94 -0.78
C ASN A 222 -12.21 11.66 -2.07
N ASN A 223 -12.58 10.40 -2.34
CA ASN A 223 -13.10 9.96 -3.63
C ASN A 223 -12.23 10.46 -4.80
N ASP A 224 -10.91 10.28 -4.66
CA ASP A 224 -9.93 10.75 -5.64
C ASP A 224 -9.97 9.85 -6.88
N SER A 225 -10.77 10.25 -7.88
CA SER A 225 -10.92 9.51 -9.14
C SER A 225 -9.63 9.37 -9.93
N ASP A 226 -8.61 10.17 -9.61
CA ASP A 226 -7.29 10.12 -10.26
C ASP A 226 -6.34 9.12 -9.57
N LYS A 227 -6.81 8.46 -8.50
CA LYS A 227 -6.05 7.44 -7.76
C LYS A 227 -6.83 6.14 -7.53
N ILE A 228 -8.12 6.11 -7.85
CA ILE A 228 -8.96 4.92 -7.71
C ILE A 228 -9.13 4.21 -9.06
N TYR A 229 -8.60 3.00 -9.16
CA TYR A 229 -8.79 2.10 -10.28
C TYR A 229 -10.11 1.35 -10.12
N ILE A 230 -10.86 1.26 -11.21
CA ILE A 230 -12.20 0.65 -11.21
C ILE A 230 -12.17 -0.66 -11.99
N LEU A 231 -12.74 -1.73 -11.43
CA LEU A 231 -12.90 -3.00 -12.12
C LEU A 231 -13.75 -2.82 -13.39
N LYS A 232 -13.15 -3.12 -14.54
CA LYS A 232 -13.80 -3.23 -15.85
C LYS A 232 -14.07 -4.72 -16.10
N LYS A 233 -15.34 -5.10 -16.09
CA LYS A 233 -15.80 -6.41 -16.56
C LYS A 233 -16.18 -6.33 -18.03
#